data_AF-A0A2S2PFU4-F1
#
_entry.id   AF-A0A2S2PFU4-F1
#
_cell.length_a   1.000
_cell.length_b   1.000
_cell.length_c   1.000
_cell.angle_alpha   90.00
_cell.angle_beta   90.00
_cell.angle_gamma   90.00
#
_symmetry.space_group_name_H-M   'P 1'
#
loop_
_entity.id
_entity.type
_entity.pdbx_description
1 polymer ?
#
loop_
_entity_poly.entity_id
_entity_poly.type
_entity_poly.pdbx_seq_one_letter_code
_entity_poly.pdbx_strand_id
1 'polypeptide(L)'
;MVKKFDYDMLTGFYRGASHYICAQKNKVPRFIPVFFHNFSGYDSHLIVKELGNDNDSIKLIASTEEKYISFSKEVEYKDYRNKKRYIELRFLDSYRFQLSSLSELAKNMKLCKFKVLNKWFNNVVPEKLSELERKYLFRLLTKKLAFPYEYMSSSDKYKETKLPSKESFYNYLNNEHISDGEYHYAEEIWRYFSIKNMKEFNMLYNTIDVLLLADIMEYFRETALNIYELDPVWYYTTPGFAWDCMLKTTKQKIELLRDVDMLLMFERAKRGGISQCSNRYSKANNKYMGKKYIEFDKSSFIQYVDANNLYGYAMSQFLPYGGFEWMDPEYYSVDKILEIKKNQKKGFLFEVYLSYPVELHEKHNDLPYCPENIIGSQKLPKLLTTLYDKKNYILHYLNLQQALKAGLKLEKVHRVIQFDQSDWMKVYIDKNTNLRK
;
A
#
# COMPACT_ATOMS: atom_id res chain seq x y z
N MET A 1 -30.40 -27.63 20.65
CA MET A 1 -29.51 -26.45 20.60
C MET A 1 -30.13 -25.32 21.41
N VAL A 2 -29.49 -24.88 22.50
CA VAL A 2 -29.98 -23.73 23.29
C VAL A 2 -29.70 -22.45 22.49
N LYS A 3 -30.77 -21.81 22.03
CA LYS A 3 -30.73 -20.50 21.39
C LYS A 3 -30.89 -19.43 22.47
N LYS A 4 -30.08 -18.38 22.42
CA LYS A 4 -30.16 -17.21 23.30
C LYS A 4 -30.45 -15.99 22.44
N PHE A 5 -31.19 -15.04 23.01
CA PHE A 5 -31.31 -13.71 22.44
C PHE A 5 -29.93 -13.04 22.41
N ASP A 6 -29.43 -12.73 21.22
CA ASP A 6 -28.18 -12.00 21.02
C ASP A 6 -28.47 -10.52 20.96
N TYR A 7 -27.69 -9.75 21.71
CA TYR A 7 -27.80 -8.31 21.78
C TYR A 7 -26.45 -7.69 21.47
N ASP A 8 -26.48 -6.57 20.78
CA ASP A 8 -25.30 -5.73 20.61
C ASP A 8 -24.79 -5.26 21.98
N MET A 9 -23.53 -5.56 22.31
CA MET A 9 -22.98 -5.18 23.61
C MET A 9 -22.72 -3.66 23.74
N LEU A 10 -22.63 -2.93 22.63
CA LEU A 10 -22.43 -1.48 22.59
C LEU A 10 -23.77 -0.74 22.63
N THR A 11 -24.72 -1.13 21.79
CA THR A 11 -25.99 -0.41 21.62
C THR A 11 -27.15 -1.01 22.41
N GLY A 12 -27.04 -2.25 22.87
CA GLY A 12 -28.13 -2.97 23.54
C GLY A 12 -29.23 -3.46 22.59
N PHE A 13 -29.13 -3.19 21.27
CA PHE A 13 -30.15 -3.61 20.31
C PHE A 13 -30.14 -5.13 20.10
N TYR A 14 -31.34 -5.71 20.00
CA TYR A 14 -31.52 -7.12 19.69
C TYR A 14 -31.09 -7.41 18.25
N ARG A 15 -30.17 -8.38 18.09
CA ARG A 15 -29.61 -8.78 16.78
C ARG A 15 -30.26 -10.03 16.21
N GLY A 16 -30.93 -10.83 17.04
CA GLY A 16 -31.53 -12.11 16.64
C GLY A 16 -31.23 -13.24 17.62
N ALA A 17 -31.72 -14.44 17.33
CA ALA A 17 -31.45 -15.63 18.12
C ALA A 17 -30.15 -16.29 17.64
N SER A 18 -29.19 -16.51 18.55
CA SER A 18 -27.92 -17.19 18.25
C SER A 18 -27.70 -18.42 19.13
N HIS A 19 -26.86 -19.36 18.68
CA HIS A 19 -26.44 -20.48 19.54
C HIS A 19 -25.64 -19.96 20.73
N TYR A 20 -25.84 -20.52 21.92
CA TYR A 20 -25.13 -20.10 23.13
C TYR A 20 -23.60 -20.00 22.96
N ILE A 21 -22.99 -21.01 22.32
CA ILE A 21 -21.54 -21.03 22.06
C ILE A 21 -21.13 -19.95 21.04
N CYS A 22 -21.93 -19.71 20.00
CA CYS A 22 -21.67 -18.68 19.00
C CYS A 22 -21.76 -17.27 19.64
N ALA A 23 -22.74 -17.04 20.52
CA ALA A 23 -22.87 -15.79 21.26
C ALA A 23 -21.64 -15.52 22.13
N GLN A 24 -21.11 -16.54 22.82
CA GLN A 24 -19.91 -16.41 23.64
C GLN A 24 -18.63 -16.20 22.81
N LYS A 25 -18.53 -16.82 21.63
CA LYS A 25 -17.41 -16.64 20.71
C LYS A 25 -17.47 -15.32 19.94
N ASN A 26 -18.60 -14.63 19.96
CA ASN A 26 -18.77 -13.36 19.27
C ASN A 26 -17.90 -12.28 19.93
N LYS A 27 -16.76 -11.96 19.28
CA LYS A 27 -15.88 -10.88 19.73
C LYS A 27 -16.38 -9.57 19.13
N VAL A 28 -17.08 -8.78 19.94
CA VAL A 28 -17.34 -7.38 19.58
C VAL A 28 -16.00 -6.64 19.56
N PRO A 29 -15.64 -5.94 18.48
CA PRO A 29 -14.45 -5.09 18.48
C PRO A 29 -14.52 -4.14 19.66
N ARG A 30 -13.49 -4.16 20.51
CA ARG A 30 -13.37 -3.24 21.65
C ARG A 30 -12.83 -1.88 21.23
N PHE A 31 -12.90 -1.56 19.94
CA PHE A 31 -12.39 -0.33 19.38
C PHE A 31 -13.34 0.26 18.33
N ILE A 32 -13.29 1.59 18.17
CA ILE A 32 -13.90 2.36 17.09
C ILE A 32 -12.75 2.85 16.19
N PRO A 33 -12.71 2.47 14.90
CA PRO A 33 -11.74 3.02 13.97
C PRO A 33 -12.11 4.47 13.63
N VAL A 34 -11.15 5.38 13.76
CA VAL A 34 -11.25 6.79 13.40
C VAL A 34 -10.28 7.05 12.25
N PHE A 35 -10.81 7.35 11.07
CA PHE A 35 -9.98 7.54 9.88
C PHE A 35 -9.67 9.01 9.62
N PHE A 36 -8.40 9.27 9.34
CA PHE A 36 -7.90 10.51 8.74
C PHE A 36 -7.21 10.16 7.43
N HIS A 37 -7.14 11.10 6.49
CA HIS A 37 -6.47 10.88 5.21
C HIS A 37 -5.08 11.52 5.21
N ASN A 38 -4.05 10.68 5.15
CA ASN A 38 -2.64 11.05 5.35
C ASN A 38 -2.34 11.56 6.77
N PHE A 39 -2.97 10.88 7.73
CA PHE A 39 -2.84 11.14 9.16
C PHE A 39 -1.39 11.21 9.64
N SER A 40 -0.58 10.23 9.21
CA SER A 40 0.80 10.05 9.67
C SER A 40 1.71 11.19 9.23
N GLY A 41 1.30 11.95 8.20
CA GLY A 41 2.08 13.05 7.65
C GLY A 41 1.67 14.44 8.16
N TYR A 42 0.48 14.58 8.74
CA TYR A 42 -0.08 15.88 9.10
C TYR A 42 -0.75 15.88 10.48
N ASP A 43 -2.00 15.42 10.58
CA ASP A 43 -2.84 15.61 11.77
C ASP A 43 -2.30 14.94 13.04
N SER A 44 -1.58 13.82 12.88
CA SER A 44 -1.02 13.08 14.01
C SER A 44 -0.11 13.94 14.87
N HIS A 45 0.66 14.86 14.28
CA HIS A 45 1.57 15.75 15.02
C HIS A 45 0.82 16.70 15.95
N LEU A 46 -0.32 17.23 15.51
CA LEU A 46 -1.15 18.13 16.32
C LEU A 46 -1.82 17.37 17.46
N ILE A 47 -2.40 16.22 17.16
CA ILE A 47 -3.17 15.45 18.15
C ILE A 47 -2.25 14.82 19.20
N VAL A 48 -1.12 14.21 18.79
CA VAL A 48 -0.17 13.59 19.73
C VAL A 48 0.44 14.63 20.66
N LYS A 49 0.72 15.84 20.17
CA LYS A 49 1.24 16.93 21.02
C LYS A 49 0.30 17.26 22.17
N GLU A 50 -1.00 17.40 21.89
CA GLU A 50 -2.00 17.71 22.92
C GLU A 50 -2.25 16.51 23.84
N LEU A 51 -2.21 15.29 23.29
CA LEU A 51 -2.33 14.06 24.07
C LEU A 51 -1.13 13.82 25.00
N GLY A 52 0.05 14.38 24.71
CA GLY A 52 1.20 14.30 25.62
C GLY A 52 1.00 15.02 26.96
N ASN A 53 0.02 15.93 27.03
CA ASN A 53 -0.39 16.59 28.29
C ASN A 53 -1.44 15.79 29.06
N ASP A 54 -1.86 14.63 28.53
CA ASP A 54 -2.85 13.77 29.14
C ASP A 54 -2.18 12.74 30.06
N ASN A 55 -2.81 12.47 31.20
CA ASN A 55 -2.33 11.46 32.15
C ASN A 55 -2.87 10.05 31.83
N ASP A 56 -3.79 9.94 30.87
CA ASP A 56 -4.37 8.66 30.44
C ASP A 56 -3.40 7.85 29.57
N SER A 57 -3.50 6.52 29.62
CA SER A 57 -2.66 5.63 28.84
C SER A 57 -2.99 5.70 27.34
N ILE A 58 -1.98 5.98 26.51
CA ILE A 58 -2.07 5.97 25.05
C ILE A 58 -1.27 4.78 24.50
N LYS A 59 -1.89 4.00 23.61
CA LYS A 59 -1.19 2.95 22.87
C LYS A 59 -0.63 3.54 21.59
N LEU A 60 0.68 3.45 21.39
CA LEU A 60 1.36 4.06 20.25
C LEU A 60 2.05 3.00 19.40
N ILE A 61 1.90 3.10 18.09
CA ILE A 61 2.65 2.31 17.11
C ILE A 61 3.51 3.28 16.29
N ALA A 62 4.76 3.47 16.71
CA ALA A 62 5.70 4.34 16.02
C ALA A 62 6.31 3.64 14.79
N SER A 63 6.50 4.40 13.71
CA SER A 63 7.30 4.00 12.55
C SER A 63 8.72 4.56 12.67
N THR A 64 8.83 5.81 13.08
CA THR A 64 10.07 6.53 13.41
C THR A 64 9.80 7.38 14.66
N GLU A 65 10.80 8.08 15.16
CA GLU A 65 10.64 9.03 16.27
C GLU A 65 9.62 10.15 15.95
N GLU A 66 9.45 10.49 14.67
CA GLU A 66 8.58 11.57 14.22
C GLU A 66 7.27 11.07 13.59
N LYS A 67 7.22 9.84 13.06
CA LYS A 67 6.07 9.33 12.32
C LYS A 67 5.42 8.16 13.05
N TYR A 68 4.13 8.29 13.28
CA TYR A 68 3.31 7.25 13.90
C TYR A 68 2.48 6.52 12.85
N ILE A 69 2.41 5.18 12.94
CA ILE A 69 1.52 4.37 12.10
C ILE A 69 0.08 4.52 12.59
N SER A 70 -0.09 4.51 13.92
CA SER A 70 -1.37 4.67 14.60
C SER A 70 -1.12 4.97 16.07
N PHE A 71 -2.07 5.64 16.70
CA PHE A 71 -2.21 5.60 18.16
C PHE A 71 -3.65 5.29 18.53
N SER A 72 -3.85 4.90 19.77
CA SER A 72 -5.18 4.60 20.28
C SER A 72 -5.34 5.11 21.71
N LYS A 73 -6.51 5.67 21.98
CA LYS A 73 -6.88 6.20 23.31
C LYS A 73 -8.08 5.44 23.84
N GLU A 74 -8.01 5.00 25.09
CA GLU A 74 -9.18 4.39 25.74
C GLU A 74 -10.08 5.49 26.31
N VAL A 75 -11.39 5.36 26.07
CA VAL A 75 -12.40 6.32 26.52
C VAL A 75 -13.42 5.58 27.38
N GLU A 76 -13.73 6.13 28.56
CA GLU A 76 -14.78 5.63 29.43
C GLU A 76 -16.17 5.95 28.83
N TYR A 77 -17.05 4.95 28.78
CA TYR A 77 -18.46 5.13 28.47
C TYR A 77 -19.33 4.30 29.41
N LYS A 78 -20.61 4.67 29.53
CA LYS A 78 -21.62 3.87 30.25
C LYS A 78 -22.37 3.02 29.24
N ASP A 79 -22.39 1.70 29.45
CA ASP A 79 -23.20 0.80 28.64
C ASP A 79 -24.71 1.00 28.92
N TYR A 80 -25.57 0.34 28.13
CA TYR A 80 -27.03 0.39 28.29
C TYR A 80 -27.53 -0.10 29.67
N ARG A 81 -26.66 -0.73 30.49
CA ARG A 81 -26.94 -1.15 31.87
C ARG A 81 -26.33 -0.18 32.90
N ASN A 82 -25.93 1.01 32.48
CA ASN A 82 -25.23 2.02 33.28
C ASN A 82 -23.91 1.52 33.91
N LYS A 83 -23.29 0.47 33.37
CA LYS A 83 -21.99 0.01 33.83
C LYS A 83 -20.88 0.76 33.12
N LYS A 84 -19.86 1.16 33.88
CA LYS A 84 -18.64 1.75 33.33
C LYS A 84 -17.91 0.72 32.48
N ARG A 85 -17.57 1.13 31.26
CA ARG A 85 -16.84 0.36 30.25
C ARG A 85 -15.81 1.26 29.59
N TYR A 86 -14.81 0.64 28.96
CA TYR A 86 -13.81 1.33 28.17
C TYR A 86 -13.90 0.88 26.73
N ILE A 87 -13.72 1.81 25.81
CA ILE A 87 -13.61 1.55 24.37
C ILE A 87 -12.38 2.24 23.80
N GLU A 88 -11.67 1.56 22.91
CA GLU A 88 -10.48 2.10 22.27
C GLU A 88 -10.88 2.94 21.04
N LEU A 89 -10.55 4.22 21.00
CA LEU A 89 -10.56 5.00 19.77
C LEU A 89 -9.24 4.76 19.05
N ARG A 90 -9.30 4.10 17.89
CA ARG A 90 -8.12 3.73 17.11
C ARG A 90 -7.98 4.66 15.92
N PHE A 91 -6.96 5.51 15.95
CA PHE A 91 -6.70 6.46 14.87
C PHE A 91 -5.94 5.77 13.75
N LEU A 92 -6.54 5.73 12.56
CA LEU A 92 -6.04 5.03 11.39
C LEU A 92 -5.83 5.99 10.23
N ASP A 93 -4.76 5.74 9.48
CA ASP A 93 -4.42 6.50 8.29
C ASP A 93 -5.01 5.81 7.05
N SER A 94 -6.07 6.36 6.49
CA SER A 94 -6.69 5.83 5.26
C SER A 94 -5.74 5.81 4.07
N TYR A 95 -4.71 6.67 4.04
CA TYR A 95 -3.71 6.69 2.97
C TYR A 95 -2.83 5.42 3.00
N ARG A 96 -2.62 4.81 4.17
CA ARG A 96 -1.94 3.51 4.32
C ARG A 96 -2.78 2.32 3.83
N PHE A 97 -4.06 2.56 3.56
CA PHE A 97 -4.94 1.59 2.93
C PHE A 97 -5.06 1.82 1.42
N GLN A 98 -5.23 3.08 1.03
CA GLN A 98 -5.45 3.53 -0.34
C GLN A 98 -4.44 4.66 -0.66
N LEU A 99 -3.34 4.30 -1.32
CA LEU A 99 -2.20 5.17 -1.63
C LEU A 99 -2.51 6.14 -2.79
N SER A 100 -3.48 7.02 -2.61
CA SER A 100 -3.89 8.03 -3.60
C SER A 100 -4.55 9.20 -2.89
N SER A 101 -4.60 10.36 -3.53
CA SER A 101 -5.29 11.53 -2.97
C SER A 101 -6.80 11.27 -2.84
N LEU A 102 -7.44 11.94 -1.88
CA LEU A 102 -8.89 11.91 -1.71
C LEU A 102 -9.63 12.27 -3.02
N SER A 103 -9.11 13.24 -3.78
CA SER A 103 -9.68 13.64 -5.07
C SER A 103 -9.66 12.53 -6.11
N GLU A 104 -8.54 11.80 -6.23
CA GLU A 104 -8.40 10.69 -7.17
C GLU A 104 -9.24 9.48 -6.73
N LEU A 105 -9.30 9.20 -5.43
CA LEU A 105 -10.15 8.14 -4.88
C LEU A 105 -11.63 8.41 -5.14
N ALA A 106 -12.10 9.63 -4.88
CA ALA A 106 -13.48 10.02 -5.14
C ALA A 106 -13.83 9.95 -6.64
N LYS A 107 -12.92 10.39 -7.52
CA LYS A 107 -13.08 10.33 -8.98
C LYS A 107 -13.28 8.91 -9.51
N ASN A 108 -12.62 7.92 -8.89
CA ASN A 108 -12.70 6.52 -9.28
C ASN A 108 -13.96 5.79 -8.72
N MET A 109 -14.76 6.45 -7.89
CA MET A 109 -16.00 5.87 -7.36
C MET A 109 -17.19 6.08 -8.30
N LYS A 110 -18.06 5.06 -8.38
CA LYS A 110 -19.36 5.17 -9.03
C LYS A 110 -20.31 6.01 -8.17
N LEU A 111 -21.18 6.81 -8.79
CA LEU A 111 -22.14 7.68 -8.08
C LEU A 111 -23.01 6.94 -7.04
N CYS A 112 -23.39 5.69 -7.32
CA CYS A 112 -24.21 4.88 -6.40
C CYS A 112 -23.47 4.43 -5.13
N LYS A 113 -22.15 4.63 -5.04
CA LYS A 113 -21.35 4.27 -3.87
C LYS A 113 -21.23 5.39 -2.84
N PHE A 114 -21.66 6.61 -3.18
CA PHE A 114 -21.70 7.77 -2.27
C PHE A 114 -22.95 7.74 -1.37
N LYS A 115 -23.08 6.72 -0.53
CA LYS A 115 -24.29 6.46 0.27
C LYS A 115 -24.44 7.46 1.42
N VAL A 116 -23.35 7.74 2.13
CA VAL A 116 -23.31 8.65 3.28
C VAL A 116 -23.48 10.08 2.81
N LEU A 117 -22.77 10.48 1.75
CA LEU A 117 -22.94 11.78 1.11
C LEU A 117 -24.35 11.96 0.57
N ASN A 118 -24.95 10.96 -0.08
CA ASN A 118 -26.34 11.06 -0.57
C ASN A 118 -27.35 11.22 0.57
N LYS A 119 -27.15 10.51 1.70
CA LYS A 119 -28.00 10.68 2.89
C LYS A 119 -27.90 12.10 3.45
N TRP A 120 -26.68 12.63 3.56
CA TRP A 120 -26.45 14.01 4.01
C TRP A 120 -27.06 15.03 3.03
N PHE A 121 -26.84 14.83 1.73
CA PHE A 121 -27.35 15.68 0.65
C PHE A 121 -28.87 15.83 0.71
N ASN A 122 -29.60 14.73 0.90
CA ASN A 122 -31.06 14.77 0.96
C ASN A 122 -31.61 15.50 2.19
N ASN A 123 -30.82 15.61 3.27
CA ASN A 123 -31.23 16.30 4.48
C ASN A 123 -30.87 17.80 4.48
N VAL A 124 -29.86 18.20 3.70
CA VAL A 124 -29.30 19.57 3.75
C VAL A 124 -29.71 20.40 2.54
N VAL A 125 -29.86 19.79 1.37
CA VAL A 125 -30.07 20.53 0.13
C VAL A 125 -31.51 21.01 -0.01
N PRO A 126 -31.75 22.29 -0.38
CA PRO A 126 -33.08 22.87 -0.47
C PRO A 126 -34.06 22.04 -1.31
N GLU A 127 -35.29 21.89 -0.83
CA GLU A 127 -36.37 21.17 -1.53
C GLU A 127 -36.79 21.85 -2.85
N LYS A 128 -36.49 23.15 -2.99
CA LYS A 128 -36.91 23.97 -4.15
C LYS A 128 -36.13 23.69 -5.44
N LEU A 129 -35.04 22.92 -5.39
CA LEU A 129 -34.26 22.58 -6.59
C LEU A 129 -34.99 21.54 -7.43
N SER A 130 -35.00 21.72 -8.75
CA SER A 130 -35.49 20.71 -9.69
C SER A 130 -34.66 19.42 -9.60
N GLU A 131 -35.21 18.30 -10.07
CA GLU A 131 -34.51 17.02 -10.07
C GLU A 131 -33.18 17.09 -10.84
N LEU A 132 -33.15 17.83 -11.95
CA LEU A 132 -31.95 18.03 -12.76
C LEU A 132 -30.88 18.81 -12.01
N GLU A 133 -31.25 19.89 -11.32
CA GLU A 133 -30.34 20.68 -10.49
C GLU A 133 -29.80 19.88 -9.30
N ARG A 134 -30.67 19.08 -8.64
CA ARG A 134 -30.23 18.19 -7.55
C ARG A 134 -29.20 17.18 -8.05
N LYS A 135 -29.44 16.56 -9.20
CA LYS A 135 -28.50 15.61 -9.81
C LYS A 135 -27.18 16.27 -10.21
N TYR A 136 -27.25 17.47 -10.77
CA TYR A 136 -26.06 18.26 -11.11
C TYR A 136 -25.24 18.62 -9.87
N LEU A 137 -25.88 19.19 -8.85
CA LEU A 137 -25.24 19.59 -7.60
C LEU A 137 -24.63 18.38 -6.87
N PHE A 138 -25.34 17.26 -6.79
CA PHE A 138 -24.81 16.03 -6.18
C PHE A 138 -23.52 15.58 -6.88
N ARG A 139 -23.46 15.64 -8.21
CA ARG A 139 -22.27 15.30 -9.00
C ARG A 139 -21.10 16.26 -8.78
N LEU A 140 -21.37 17.52 -8.42
CA LEU A 140 -20.30 18.45 -8.02
C LEU A 140 -19.72 18.05 -6.66
N LEU A 141 -20.58 17.67 -5.71
CA LEU A 141 -20.18 17.28 -4.35
C LEU A 141 -19.50 15.91 -4.26
N THR A 142 -19.64 15.06 -5.28
CA THR A 142 -18.86 13.81 -5.36
C THR A 142 -17.39 14.04 -5.73
N LYS A 143 -16.99 15.29 -5.99
CA LYS A 143 -15.61 15.70 -6.25
C LYS A 143 -15.08 16.47 -5.05
N LYS A 144 -13.77 16.36 -4.81
CA LYS A 144 -13.09 17.22 -3.84
C LYS A 144 -13.25 18.67 -4.29
N LEU A 145 -13.69 19.53 -3.37
CA LEU A 145 -13.88 20.95 -3.65
C LEU A 145 -12.52 21.65 -3.72
N ALA A 146 -12.47 22.77 -4.46
CA ALA A 146 -11.31 23.64 -4.41
C ALA A 146 -11.36 24.52 -3.16
N PHE A 147 -10.19 24.80 -2.57
CA PHE A 147 -10.10 25.64 -1.39
C PHE A 147 -8.86 26.54 -1.47
N PRO A 148 -8.96 27.84 -1.11
CA PRO A 148 -7.84 28.77 -1.24
C PRO A 148 -7.03 28.76 0.07
N TYR A 149 -6.20 27.74 0.29
CA TYR A 149 -5.51 27.52 1.56
C TYR A 149 -4.62 28.69 1.97
N GLU A 150 -3.86 29.24 1.04
CA GLU A 150 -2.90 30.32 1.27
C GLU A 150 -3.59 31.66 1.49
N TYR A 151 -4.77 31.85 0.89
CA TYR A 151 -5.60 33.02 1.14
C TYR A 151 -6.16 33.03 2.58
N MET A 152 -6.48 31.85 3.13
CA MET A 152 -7.07 31.66 4.46
C MET A 152 -6.02 31.79 5.58
N SER A 153 -5.31 32.91 5.60
CA SER A 153 -4.18 33.18 6.49
C SER A 153 -4.55 33.75 7.87
N SER A 154 -5.80 34.18 8.08
CA SER A 154 -6.25 34.74 9.35
C SER A 154 -7.70 34.42 9.66
N SER A 155 -8.07 34.52 10.95
CA SER A 155 -9.45 34.28 11.37
C SER A 155 -10.46 35.28 10.81
N ASP A 156 -10.02 36.50 10.46
CA ASP A 156 -10.88 37.52 9.88
C ASP A 156 -11.34 37.17 8.46
N LYS A 157 -10.54 36.39 7.71
CA LYS A 157 -10.91 35.90 6.37
C LYS A 157 -12.21 35.09 6.38
N TYR A 158 -12.52 34.39 7.48
CA TYR A 158 -13.77 33.65 7.61
C TYR A 158 -15.02 34.54 7.60
N LYS A 159 -14.90 35.84 7.90
CA LYS A 159 -16.02 36.80 7.91
C LYS A 159 -16.31 37.37 6.51
N GLU A 160 -15.41 37.17 5.55
CA GLU A 160 -15.58 37.70 4.20
C GLU A 160 -16.79 37.06 3.51
N THR A 161 -17.62 37.90 2.89
CA THR A 161 -18.94 37.53 2.36
C THR A 161 -18.93 37.21 0.86
N LYS A 162 -17.75 37.13 0.25
CA LYS A 162 -17.57 36.83 -1.17
C LYS A 162 -16.56 35.71 -1.31
N LEU A 163 -16.75 34.88 -2.34
CA LEU A 163 -15.73 33.93 -2.75
C LEU A 163 -14.49 34.72 -3.26
N PRO A 164 -13.27 34.37 -2.82
CA PRO A 164 -12.04 35.00 -3.30
C PRO A 164 -11.87 34.81 -4.81
N SER A 165 -11.08 35.68 -5.44
CA SER A 165 -10.80 35.58 -6.88
C SER A 165 -10.05 34.29 -7.22
N LYS A 166 -10.09 33.88 -8.49
CA LYS A 166 -9.42 32.67 -8.99
C LYS A 166 -7.92 32.65 -8.68
N GLU A 167 -7.26 33.81 -8.74
CA GLU A 167 -5.84 33.97 -8.45
C GLU A 167 -5.50 33.63 -6.99
N SER A 168 -6.46 33.80 -6.08
CA SER A 168 -6.31 33.50 -4.66
C SER A 168 -6.32 31.98 -4.36
N PHE A 169 -6.60 31.14 -5.35
CA PHE A 169 -6.56 29.67 -5.27
C PHE A 169 -5.23 29.08 -5.80
N TYR A 170 -4.19 29.91 -5.97
CA TYR A 170 -2.89 29.43 -6.39
C TYR A 170 -2.27 28.49 -5.35
N ASN A 171 -1.85 27.30 -5.77
CA ASN A 171 -1.24 26.30 -4.90
C ASN A 171 0.28 26.40 -5.01
N TYR A 172 0.93 26.87 -3.94
CA TYR A 172 2.40 27.02 -3.91
C TYR A 172 3.13 25.68 -3.76
N LEU A 173 2.50 24.65 -3.21
CA LEU A 173 3.13 23.33 -3.04
C LEU A 173 3.39 22.67 -4.40
N ASN A 174 2.46 22.84 -5.34
CA ASN A 174 2.56 22.28 -6.68
C ASN A 174 2.95 23.33 -7.74
N ASN A 175 3.01 24.61 -7.36
CA ASN A 175 3.29 25.74 -8.25
C ASN A 175 2.30 25.83 -9.43
N GLU A 176 1.01 25.63 -9.13
CA GLU A 176 -0.08 25.47 -10.11
C GLU A 176 -1.28 26.38 -9.81
N HIS A 177 -1.89 26.92 -10.87
CA HIS A 177 -3.18 27.60 -10.78
C HIS A 177 -4.32 26.59 -10.82
N ILE A 178 -5.41 26.90 -10.12
CA ILE A 178 -6.68 26.20 -10.27
C ILE A 178 -7.19 26.27 -11.74
N SER A 179 -7.83 25.21 -12.21
CA SER A 179 -8.48 25.23 -13.53
C SER A 179 -9.73 26.13 -13.55
N ASP A 180 -10.10 26.64 -14.72
CA ASP A 180 -11.35 27.42 -14.87
C ASP A 180 -12.59 26.62 -14.44
N GLY A 181 -12.60 25.32 -14.75
CA GLY A 181 -13.70 24.43 -14.38
C GLY A 181 -13.84 24.25 -12.88
N GLU A 182 -12.74 24.05 -12.15
CA GLU A 182 -12.78 23.88 -10.69
C GLU A 182 -13.19 25.17 -9.96
N TYR A 183 -12.72 26.32 -10.43
CA TYR A 183 -13.15 27.60 -9.88
C TYR A 183 -14.64 27.85 -10.13
N HIS A 184 -15.11 27.61 -11.36
CA HIS A 184 -16.53 27.69 -11.69
C HIS A 184 -17.39 26.76 -10.81
N TYR A 185 -16.91 25.55 -10.49
CA TYR A 185 -17.61 24.67 -9.57
C TYR A 185 -17.73 25.23 -8.15
N ALA A 186 -16.70 25.93 -7.65
CA ALA A 186 -16.76 26.61 -6.36
C ALA A 186 -17.80 27.73 -6.36
N GLU A 187 -17.89 28.51 -7.44
CA GLU A 187 -18.92 29.55 -7.62
C GLU A 187 -20.34 28.98 -7.62
N GLU A 188 -20.55 27.88 -8.37
CA GLU A 188 -21.83 27.19 -8.42
C GLU A 188 -22.25 26.69 -7.04
N ILE A 189 -21.34 26.06 -6.29
CA ILE A 189 -21.61 25.58 -4.92
C ILE A 189 -21.93 26.75 -3.98
N TRP A 190 -21.17 27.84 -4.07
CA TRP A 190 -21.44 29.05 -3.31
C TRP A 190 -22.86 29.56 -3.53
N ARG A 191 -23.31 29.57 -4.79
CA ARG A 191 -24.67 29.97 -5.17
C ARG A 191 -25.74 28.99 -4.71
N TYR A 192 -25.61 27.70 -5.01
CA TYR A 192 -26.64 26.69 -4.70
C TYR A 192 -26.87 26.54 -3.19
N PHE A 193 -25.82 26.63 -2.38
CA PHE A 193 -25.94 26.58 -0.91
C PHE A 193 -26.23 27.94 -0.27
N SER A 194 -26.36 29.01 -1.07
CA SER A 194 -26.59 30.38 -0.57
C SER A 194 -25.61 30.79 0.52
N ILE A 195 -24.32 30.48 0.30
CA ILE A 195 -23.25 30.66 1.28
C ILE A 195 -23.06 32.15 1.56
N LYS A 196 -23.05 32.51 2.85
CA LYS A 196 -22.99 33.92 3.29
C LYS A 196 -21.57 34.42 3.50
N ASN A 197 -20.65 33.53 3.83
CA ASN A 197 -19.27 33.87 4.14
C ASN A 197 -18.32 32.68 4.03
N MET A 198 -17.02 32.96 4.08
CA MET A 198 -15.97 31.95 4.01
C MET A 198 -15.99 30.94 5.15
N LYS A 199 -16.55 31.26 6.33
CA LYS A 199 -16.76 30.28 7.41
C LYS A 199 -17.71 29.16 6.98
N GLU A 200 -18.85 29.52 6.41
CA GLU A 200 -19.84 28.56 5.91
C GLU A 200 -19.25 27.73 4.76
N PHE A 201 -18.51 28.35 3.84
CA PHE A 201 -17.79 27.63 2.78
C PHE A 201 -16.77 26.64 3.33
N ASN A 202 -15.96 27.03 4.32
CA ASN A 202 -14.99 26.16 4.97
C ASN A 202 -15.65 24.99 5.71
N MET A 203 -16.79 25.22 6.39
CA MET A 203 -17.52 24.15 7.04
C MET A 203 -18.08 23.15 6.03
N LEU A 204 -18.65 23.64 4.93
CA LEU A 204 -19.12 22.78 3.83
C LEU A 204 -17.95 21.99 3.23
N TYR A 205 -16.84 22.66 2.92
CA TYR A 205 -15.62 22.06 2.39
C TYR A 205 -15.16 20.86 3.23
N ASN A 206 -14.95 21.08 4.54
CA ASN A 206 -14.49 20.03 5.45
C ASN A 206 -15.54 18.93 5.63
N THR A 207 -16.83 19.28 5.65
CA THR A 207 -17.92 18.30 5.72
C THR A 207 -17.91 17.37 4.51
N ILE A 208 -17.77 17.92 3.31
CA ILE A 208 -17.70 17.13 2.07
C ILE A 208 -16.46 16.24 2.08
N ASP A 209 -15.28 16.74 2.47
CA ASP A 209 -14.06 15.92 2.55
C ASP A 209 -14.22 14.71 3.49
N VAL A 210 -14.85 14.91 4.66
CA VAL A 210 -15.14 13.82 5.62
C VAL A 210 -16.17 12.83 5.05
N LEU A 211 -17.23 13.31 4.40
CA LEU A 211 -18.26 12.46 3.79
C LEU A 211 -17.69 11.63 2.64
N LEU A 212 -16.86 12.23 1.78
CA LEU A 212 -16.15 11.53 0.71
C LEU A 212 -15.26 10.44 1.28
N LEU A 213 -14.46 10.75 2.32
CA LEU A 213 -13.60 9.76 2.97
C LEU A 213 -14.42 8.60 3.57
N ALA A 214 -15.55 8.90 4.21
CA ALA A 214 -16.44 7.88 4.76
C ALA A 214 -16.97 6.94 3.67
N ASP A 215 -17.47 7.49 2.56
CA ASP A 215 -17.97 6.68 1.44
C ASP A 215 -16.85 5.85 0.77
N ILE A 216 -15.65 6.42 0.61
CA ILE A 216 -14.47 5.70 0.09
C ILE A 216 -14.13 4.51 0.99
N MET A 217 -14.06 4.74 2.30
CA MET A 217 -13.70 3.69 3.25
C MET A 217 -14.79 2.63 3.37
N GLU A 218 -16.07 3.00 3.39
CA GLU A 218 -17.19 2.04 3.38
C GLU A 218 -17.21 1.21 2.10
N TYR A 219 -16.94 1.82 0.93
CA TYR A 219 -16.82 1.08 -0.32
C TYR A 219 -15.63 0.12 -0.32
N PHE A 220 -14.48 0.54 0.22
CA PHE A 220 -13.32 -0.33 0.38
C PHE A 220 -13.63 -1.52 1.31
N ARG A 221 -14.29 -1.27 2.45
CA ARG A 221 -14.73 -2.32 3.38
C ARG A 221 -15.71 -3.29 2.74
N GLU A 222 -16.74 -2.79 2.07
CA GLU A 222 -17.73 -3.61 1.35
C GLU A 222 -17.04 -4.53 0.35
N THR A 223 -16.12 -3.97 -0.44
CA THR A 223 -15.35 -4.71 -1.45
C THR A 223 -14.45 -5.77 -0.80
N ALA A 224 -13.71 -5.41 0.24
CA ALA A 224 -12.81 -6.31 0.95
C ALA A 224 -13.57 -7.48 1.62
N LEU A 225 -14.70 -7.20 2.25
CA LEU A 225 -15.58 -8.21 2.84
C LEU A 225 -16.15 -9.15 1.78
N ASN A 226 -16.59 -8.63 0.64
CA ASN A 226 -17.15 -9.46 -0.43
C ASN A 226 -16.08 -10.37 -1.08
N ILE A 227 -14.85 -9.89 -1.22
CA ILE A 227 -13.79 -10.62 -1.94
C ILE A 227 -12.99 -11.56 -1.03
N TYR A 228 -12.65 -11.10 0.17
CA TYR A 228 -11.74 -11.79 1.09
C TYR A 228 -12.41 -12.22 2.39
N GLU A 229 -13.66 -11.79 2.63
CA GLU A 229 -14.42 -12.08 3.86
C GLU A 229 -13.62 -11.70 5.12
N LEU A 230 -12.83 -10.63 5.01
CA LEU A 230 -12.04 -10.01 6.07
C LEU A 230 -12.33 -8.51 6.04
N ASP A 231 -12.59 -7.93 7.22
CA ASP A 231 -12.86 -6.49 7.33
C ASP A 231 -11.52 -5.74 7.46
N PRO A 232 -11.15 -4.89 6.50
CA PRO A 232 -9.83 -4.27 6.48
C PRO A 232 -9.61 -3.29 7.64
N VAL A 233 -10.67 -2.82 8.31
CA VAL A 233 -10.52 -1.88 9.46
C VAL A 233 -10.00 -2.53 10.74
N TRP A 234 -9.86 -3.87 10.76
CA TRP A 234 -9.18 -4.58 11.84
C TRP A 234 -7.66 -4.46 11.78
N TYR A 235 -7.15 -4.03 10.62
CA TYR A 235 -5.74 -3.89 10.34
C TYR A 235 -5.34 -2.43 10.50
N TYR A 236 -4.03 -2.19 10.58
CA TYR A 236 -3.46 -0.84 10.60
C TYR A 236 -3.05 -0.35 9.20
N THR A 237 -2.77 -1.28 8.27
CA THR A 237 -2.26 -1.00 6.93
C THR A 237 -2.68 -2.07 5.93
N THR A 238 -2.68 -1.74 4.63
CA THR A 238 -2.97 -2.71 3.55
C THR A 238 -2.01 -3.90 3.52
N PRO A 239 -0.68 -3.78 3.76
CA PRO A 239 0.21 -4.94 3.83
C PRO A 239 -0.20 -5.99 4.87
N GLY A 240 -0.60 -5.56 6.08
CA GLY A 240 -1.07 -6.48 7.12
C GLY A 240 -2.39 -7.17 6.71
N PHE A 241 -3.31 -6.40 6.14
CA PHE A 241 -4.56 -6.95 5.58
C PHE A 241 -4.29 -7.95 4.45
N ALA A 242 -3.42 -7.60 3.50
CA ALA A 242 -3.07 -8.44 2.36
C ALA A 242 -2.39 -9.75 2.77
N TRP A 243 -1.57 -9.72 3.83
CA TRP A 243 -0.94 -10.91 4.40
C TRP A 243 -1.97 -11.92 4.91
N ASP A 244 -2.96 -11.45 5.69
CA ASP A 244 -4.02 -12.32 6.20
C ASP A 244 -4.98 -12.80 5.09
N CYS A 245 -5.30 -11.93 4.12
CA CYS A 245 -6.05 -12.31 2.93
C CYS A 245 -5.35 -13.42 2.15
N MET A 246 -4.02 -13.31 1.99
CA MET A 246 -3.19 -14.34 1.38
C MET A 246 -3.27 -15.64 2.17
N LEU A 247 -2.98 -15.62 3.49
CA LEU A 247 -3.03 -16.83 4.33
C LEU A 247 -4.41 -17.48 4.33
N LYS A 248 -5.48 -16.70 4.39
CA LYS A 248 -6.85 -17.22 4.34
C LYS A 248 -7.18 -17.86 2.99
N THR A 249 -6.71 -17.26 1.90
CA THR A 249 -6.94 -17.76 0.54
C THR A 249 -6.14 -19.04 0.27
N THR A 250 -4.86 -19.06 0.62
CA THR A 250 -3.96 -20.18 0.35
C THR A 250 -4.12 -21.31 1.34
N LYS A 251 -4.57 -21.01 2.57
CA LYS A 251 -4.59 -21.92 3.74
C LYS A 251 -3.21 -22.52 4.05
N GLN A 252 -2.14 -21.90 3.53
CA GLN A 252 -0.79 -22.37 3.70
C GLN A 252 -0.34 -22.15 5.14
N LYS A 253 0.30 -23.16 5.72
CA LYS A 253 1.02 -23.02 6.99
C LYS A 253 2.46 -22.66 6.67
N ILE A 254 2.90 -21.51 7.20
CA ILE A 254 4.27 -21.03 7.03
C ILE A 254 5.01 -21.30 8.35
N GLU A 255 6.11 -22.04 8.26
CA GLU A 255 6.98 -22.31 9.38
C GLU A 255 7.85 -21.08 9.72
N LEU A 256 8.01 -20.81 11.02
CA LEU A 256 8.93 -19.79 11.50
C LEU A 256 10.34 -20.40 11.66
N LEU A 257 11.35 -19.72 11.13
CA LEU A 257 12.75 -20.07 11.36
C LEU A 257 13.07 -19.96 12.85
N ARG A 258 13.63 -21.03 13.42
CA ARG A 258 14.06 -21.10 14.83
C ARG A 258 15.58 -21.02 14.99
N ASP A 259 16.31 -21.38 13.94
CA ASP A 259 17.76 -21.30 13.87
C ASP A 259 18.19 -19.88 13.45
N VAL A 260 19.00 -19.24 14.29
CA VAL A 260 19.48 -17.87 14.08
C VAL A 260 20.42 -17.78 12.88
N ASP A 261 21.25 -18.79 12.63
CA ASP A 261 22.18 -18.81 11.51
C ASP A 261 21.44 -18.97 10.18
N MET A 262 20.37 -19.76 10.15
CA MET A 262 19.48 -19.82 8.98
C MET A 262 18.83 -18.46 8.72
N LEU A 263 18.29 -17.82 9.77
CA LEU A 263 17.69 -16.49 9.66
C LEU A 263 18.69 -15.47 9.11
N LEU A 264 19.91 -15.43 9.67
CA LEU A 264 20.97 -14.54 9.19
C LEU A 264 21.37 -14.85 7.74
N MET A 265 21.38 -16.11 7.33
CA MET A 265 21.67 -16.49 5.95
C MET A 265 20.56 -16.00 4.98
N PHE A 266 19.28 -16.15 5.34
CA PHE A 266 18.17 -15.59 4.57
C PHE A 266 18.20 -14.06 4.51
N GLU A 267 18.46 -13.37 5.63
CA GLU A 267 18.59 -11.90 5.65
C GLU A 267 19.75 -11.43 4.75
N ARG A 268 20.91 -12.10 4.83
CA ARG A 268 22.06 -11.82 3.96
C ARG A 268 21.83 -12.23 2.51
N ALA A 269 20.84 -13.05 2.19
CA ALA A 269 20.47 -13.40 0.82
C ALA A 269 19.59 -12.34 0.15
N LYS A 270 18.89 -11.49 0.92
CA LYS A 270 17.98 -10.48 0.37
C LYS A 270 18.74 -9.45 -0.47
N ARG A 271 18.23 -9.18 -1.67
CA ARG A 271 18.72 -8.16 -2.60
C ARG A 271 17.55 -7.29 -3.04
N GLY A 272 17.84 -6.03 -3.35
CA GLY A 272 16.86 -5.12 -3.96
C GLY A 272 16.73 -5.36 -5.48
N GLY A 273 15.97 -4.49 -6.14
CA GLY A 273 15.94 -4.45 -7.60
C GLY A 273 17.28 -3.98 -8.17
N ILE A 274 17.74 -4.63 -9.24
CA ILE A 274 18.91 -4.18 -9.98
C ILE A 274 18.54 -2.88 -10.72
N SER A 275 19.32 -1.83 -10.50
CA SER A 275 19.23 -0.59 -11.28
C SER A 275 20.59 -0.32 -11.90
N GLN A 276 20.68 -0.51 -13.22
CA GLN A 276 21.92 -0.38 -13.97
C GLN A 276 21.70 0.48 -15.22
N CYS A 277 22.68 1.35 -15.50
CA CYS A 277 22.74 2.17 -16.70
C CYS A 277 23.99 1.77 -17.49
N SER A 278 23.83 0.82 -18.42
CA SER A 278 24.95 0.27 -19.21
C SER A 278 25.38 1.22 -20.32
N ASN A 279 24.45 2.04 -20.85
CA ASN A 279 24.76 3.13 -21.77
C ASN A 279 24.27 4.48 -21.19
N ARG A 280 25.18 5.44 -21.03
CA ARG A 280 24.91 6.74 -20.38
C ARG A 280 23.95 7.62 -21.17
N TYR A 281 23.99 7.54 -22.50
CA TYR A 281 23.17 8.38 -23.35
C TYR A 281 22.84 7.67 -24.66
N SER A 282 21.58 7.73 -25.05
CA SER A 282 21.09 7.32 -26.35
C SER A 282 20.00 8.27 -26.80
N LYS A 283 20.02 8.62 -28.08
CA LYS A 283 18.99 9.44 -28.70
C LYS A 283 18.42 8.67 -29.88
N ALA A 284 17.10 8.52 -29.89
CA ALA A 284 16.41 7.96 -31.04
C ALA A 284 16.50 8.94 -32.22
N ASN A 285 16.69 8.42 -33.42
CA ASN A 285 16.60 9.12 -34.68
C ASN A 285 15.90 8.22 -35.69
N ASN A 286 14.59 8.38 -35.87
CA ASN A 286 13.86 7.58 -36.84
C ASN A 286 12.77 8.40 -37.53
N LYS A 287 12.39 7.93 -38.72
CA LYS A 287 11.43 8.58 -39.61
C LYS A 287 10.05 8.87 -38.99
N TYR A 288 9.72 8.26 -37.85
CA TYR A 288 8.45 8.47 -37.14
C TYR A 288 8.49 9.66 -36.18
N MET A 289 9.63 10.33 -36.02
CA MET A 289 9.81 11.46 -35.10
C MET A 289 9.38 12.83 -35.66
N GLY A 290 8.82 12.87 -36.88
CA GLY A 290 8.35 14.10 -37.53
C GLY A 290 9.46 15.14 -37.66
N LYS A 291 9.20 16.38 -37.24
CA LYS A 291 10.17 17.50 -37.31
C LYS A 291 11.46 17.29 -36.51
N LYS A 292 11.51 16.29 -35.61
CA LYS A 292 12.71 15.96 -34.82
C LYS A 292 13.63 14.93 -35.50
N TYR A 293 13.21 14.35 -36.63
CA TYR A 293 14.02 13.42 -37.41
C TYR A 293 15.11 14.17 -38.18
N ILE A 294 16.32 13.60 -38.21
CA ILE A 294 17.45 14.13 -38.96
C ILE A 294 17.81 13.11 -40.05
N GLU A 295 17.58 13.48 -41.31
CA GLU A 295 17.64 12.56 -42.46
C GLU A 295 19.03 11.97 -42.72
N PHE A 296 20.07 12.76 -42.49
CA PHE A 296 21.46 12.36 -42.73
C PHE A 296 22.09 11.62 -41.54
N ASP A 297 21.40 11.55 -40.41
CA ASP A 297 21.89 10.83 -39.23
C ASP A 297 21.47 9.35 -39.28
N LYS A 298 22.27 8.48 -38.64
CA LYS A 298 21.97 7.04 -38.55
C LYS A 298 20.60 6.81 -37.91
N SER A 299 19.82 5.89 -38.50
CA SER A 299 18.54 5.52 -37.91
C SER A 299 18.72 4.73 -36.61
N SER A 300 18.04 5.16 -35.55
CA SER A 300 18.02 4.52 -34.23
C SER A 300 16.63 4.58 -33.59
N PHE A 301 16.30 3.53 -32.86
CA PHE A 301 15.05 3.36 -32.13
C PHE A 301 15.36 3.15 -30.65
N ILE A 302 14.49 3.66 -29.78
CA ILE A 302 14.49 3.36 -28.35
C ILE A 302 13.14 2.74 -28.04
N GLN A 303 13.16 1.57 -27.41
CA GLN A 303 11.95 0.86 -27.01
C GLN A 303 11.87 0.80 -25.50
N TYR A 304 10.72 1.17 -24.93
CA TYR A 304 10.40 0.97 -23.54
C TYR A 304 9.74 -0.40 -23.37
N VAL A 305 10.31 -1.25 -22.52
CA VAL A 305 9.77 -2.56 -22.17
C VAL A 305 9.61 -2.61 -20.66
N ASP A 306 8.42 -3.00 -20.21
CA ASP A 306 8.10 -3.12 -18.79
C ASP A 306 7.42 -4.46 -18.52
N ALA A 307 7.77 -5.06 -17.38
CA ALA A 307 7.23 -6.34 -16.96
C ALA A 307 5.93 -6.14 -16.18
N ASN A 308 4.80 -6.52 -16.79
CA ASN A 308 3.51 -6.49 -16.13
C ASN A 308 3.51 -7.41 -14.90
N ASN A 309 3.30 -6.82 -13.71
CA ASN A 309 3.22 -7.55 -12.44
C ASN A 309 4.44 -8.45 -12.15
N LEU A 310 5.66 -7.91 -12.32
CA LEU A 310 6.93 -8.63 -12.12
C LEU A 310 6.97 -9.44 -10.81
N TYR A 311 6.66 -8.78 -9.68
CA TYR A 311 6.64 -9.46 -8.38
C TYR A 311 5.52 -10.48 -8.24
N GLY A 312 4.34 -10.24 -8.82
CA GLY A 312 3.28 -11.25 -8.82
C GLY A 312 3.71 -12.52 -9.56
N TYR A 313 4.38 -12.39 -10.70
CA TYR A 313 4.94 -13.53 -11.43
C TYR A 313 5.96 -14.30 -10.57
N ALA A 314 6.89 -13.59 -9.92
CA ALA A 314 7.86 -14.20 -9.01
C ALA A 314 7.18 -14.90 -7.81
N MET A 315 6.15 -14.27 -7.23
CA MET A 315 5.35 -14.82 -6.15
C MET A 315 4.50 -16.02 -6.59
N SER A 316 4.33 -16.24 -7.90
CA SER A 316 3.60 -17.40 -8.43
C SER A 316 4.52 -18.59 -8.71
N GLN A 317 5.82 -18.45 -8.47
CA GLN A 317 6.79 -19.54 -8.57
C GLN A 317 6.79 -20.39 -7.29
N PHE A 318 7.58 -21.47 -7.30
CA PHE A 318 7.76 -22.31 -6.12
C PHE A 318 8.54 -21.53 -5.06
N LEU A 319 7.90 -21.28 -3.93
CA LEU A 319 8.42 -20.50 -2.81
C LEU A 319 8.55 -21.35 -1.55
N PRO A 320 9.56 -21.10 -0.70
CA PRO A 320 9.71 -21.78 0.58
C PRO A 320 8.50 -21.55 1.49
N TYR A 321 8.10 -22.58 2.23
CA TYR A 321 7.07 -22.45 3.27
C TYR A 321 7.39 -23.19 4.59
N GLY A 322 8.39 -24.08 4.61
CA GLY A 322 8.78 -24.82 5.82
C GLY A 322 9.80 -25.91 5.54
N GLY A 323 10.00 -26.82 6.49
CA GLY A 323 10.91 -27.96 6.38
C GLY A 323 12.36 -27.53 6.22
N PHE A 324 12.77 -26.49 6.95
CA PHE A 324 14.10 -25.91 6.86
C PHE A 324 15.15 -26.78 7.54
N GLU A 325 16.13 -27.26 6.79
CA GLU A 325 17.16 -28.18 7.28
C GLU A 325 18.54 -27.80 6.73
N TRP A 326 19.57 -27.89 7.57
CA TRP A 326 20.96 -27.82 7.10
C TRP A 326 21.33 -29.10 6.38
N MET A 327 21.95 -28.97 5.22
CA MET A 327 22.47 -30.09 4.43
C MET A 327 23.98 -30.07 4.40
N ASP A 328 24.58 -31.26 4.19
CA ASP A 328 26.01 -31.39 3.97
C ASP A 328 26.43 -30.74 2.63
N PRO A 329 27.27 -29.69 2.65
CA PRO A 329 27.75 -29.02 1.45
C PRO A 329 28.50 -29.94 0.48
N GLU A 330 29.20 -30.96 1.00
CA GLU A 330 30.04 -31.87 0.19
C GLU A 330 29.20 -32.72 -0.78
N TYR A 331 27.90 -32.87 -0.50
CA TYR A 331 26.99 -33.61 -1.37
C TYR A 331 26.69 -32.89 -2.70
N TYR A 332 26.90 -31.58 -2.81
CA TYR A 332 26.40 -30.77 -3.93
C TYR A 332 27.49 -30.38 -4.94
N SER A 333 27.66 -31.21 -5.97
CA SER A 333 28.45 -30.87 -7.16
C SER A 333 27.66 -30.00 -8.14
N VAL A 334 28.35 -29.43 -9.13
CA VAL A 334 27.74 -28.64 -10.23
C VAL A 334 26.63 -29.43 -10.92
N ASP A 335 26.88 -30.69 -11.28
CA ASP A 335 25.90 -31.53 -11.99
C ASP A 335 24.64 -31.75 -11.16
N LYS A 336 24.80 -32.09 -9.86
CA LYS A 336 23.67 -32.24 -8.94
C LYS A 336 22.88 -30.95 -8.78
N ILE A 337 23.55 -29.79 -8.71
CA ILE A 337 22.89 -28.49 -8.63
C ILE A 337 22.09 -28.21 -9.91
N LEU A 338 22.62 -28.55 -11.08
CA LEU A 338 21.95 -28.35 -12.37
C LEU A 338 20.77 -29.30 -12.60
N GLU A 339 20.77 -30.48 -11.97
CA GLU A 339 19.68 -31.47 -12.03
C GLU A 339 18.44 -31.09 -11.19
N ILE A 340 18.59 -30.19 -10.21
CA ILE A 340 17.49 -29.73 -9.37
C ILE A 340 16.37 -29.13 -10.22
N LYS A 341 15.16 -29.69 -10.13
CA LYS A 341 14.01 -29.21 -10.92
C LYS A 341 13.32 -28.04 -10.23
N LYS A 342 12.97 -27.00 -11.01
CA LYS A 342 12.27 -25.80 -10.52
C LYS A 342 10.95 -26.04 -9.78
N ASN A 343 10.29 -27.16 -10.07
CA ASN A 343 8.96 -27.52 -9.57
C ASN A 343 8.98 -28.76 -8.66
N GLN A 344 10.15 -29.16 -8.16
CA GLN A 344 10.23 -30.23 -7.18
C GLN A 344 9.86 -29.71 -5.79
N LYS A 345 9.46 -30.62 -4.89
CA LYS A 345 9.01 -30.27 -3.53
C LYS A 345 10.09 -29.65 -2.65
N LYS A 346 11.36 -29.93 -2.90
CA LYS A 346 12.50 -29.42 -2.14
C LYS A 346 13.27 -28.34 -2.92
N GLY A 347 13.43 -27.17 -2.32
CA GLY A 347 14.28 -26.10 -2.81
C GLY A 347 15.51 -25.92 -1.92
N PHE A 348 16.46 -25.12 -2.41
CA PHE A 348 17.74 -24.92 -1.73
C PHE A 348 18.21 -23.46 -1.76
N LEU A 349 18.84 -23.04 -0.68
CA LEU A 349 19.60 -21.80 -0.58
C LEU A 349 21.06 -22.17 -0.35
N PHE A 350 21.95 -21.65 -1.20
CA PHE A 350 23.37 -21.97 -1.17
C PHE A 350 24.18 -20.75 -0.75
N GLU A 351 25.21 -20.95 0.07
CA GLU A 351 26.33 -20.03 0.22
C GLU A 351 27.53 -20.61 -0.53
N VAL A 352 28.07 -19.88 -1.50
CA VAL A 352 29.07 -20.39 -2.44
C VAL A 352 30.23 -19.43 -2.66
N TYR A 353 31.32 -19.98 -3.18
CA TYR A 353 32.34 -19.23 -3.90
C TYR A 353 32.16 -19.47 -5.41
N LEU A 354 31.84 -18.42 -6.16
CA LEU A 354 31.84 -18.42 -7.61
C LEU A 354 33.02 -17.61 -8.15
N SER A 355 33.86 -18.21 -9.00
CA SER A 355 34.81 -17.43 -9.78
C SER A 355 34.13 -16.87 -11.04
N TYR A 356 34.57 -15.68 -11.44
CA TYR A 356 34.05 -14.97 -12.61
C TYR A 356 35.12 -14.93 -13.72
N PRO A 357 35.11 -15.90 -14.64
CA PRO A 357 36.16 -16.01 -15.64
C PRO A 357 36.28 -14.77 -16.53
N VAL A 358 37.53 -14.34 -16.80
CA VAL A 358 37.85 -13.12 -17.54
C VAL A 358 37.28 -13.16 -18.96
N GLU A 359 37.24 -14.35 -19.56
CA GLU A 359 36.64 -14.59 -20.89
C GLU A 359 35.14 -14.24 -20.97
N LEU A 360 34.44 -14.11 -19.84
CA LEU A 360 33.03 -13.72 -19.79
C LEU A 360 32.81 -12.22 -19.58
N HIS A 361 33.88 -11.45 -19.30
CA HIS A 361 33.76 -10.06 -18.87
C HIS A 361 33.15 -9.18 -19.96
N GLU A 362 33.60 -9.31 -21.21
CA GLU A 362 33.05 -8.56 -22.33
C GLU A 362 31.57 -8.90 -22.56
N LYS A 363 31.24 -10.20 -22.57
CA LYS A 363 29.88 -10.68 -22.81
C LYS A 363 28.89 -10.25 -21.72
N HIS A 364 29.34 -10.17 -20.47
CA HIS A 364 28.49 -9.89 -19.32
C HIS A 364 28.60 -8.44 -18.82
N ASN A 365 29.36 -7.57 -19.49
CA ASN A 365 29.64 -6.21 -19.02
C ASN A 365 28.36 -5.38 -18.77
N ASP A 366 27.33 -5.58 -19.59
CA ASP A 366 26.09 -4.82 -19.49
C ASP A 366 25.18 -5.26 -18.34
N LEU A 367 25.24 -6.53 -17.93
CA LEU A 367 24.43 -7.08 -16.85
C LEU A 367 25.13 -8.28 -16.17
N PRO A 368 26.16 -8.03 -15.35
CA PRO A 368 26.85 -9.09 -14.61
C PRO A 368 25.92 -9.90 -13.69
N TYR A 369 26.18 -11.20 -13.57
CA TYR A 369 25.43 -12.08 -12.67
C TYR A 369 25.82 -11.88 -11.20
N CYS A 370 24.92 -12.29 -10.29
CA CYS A 370 25.15 -12.30 -8.84
C CYS A 370 25.50 -10.90 -8.26
N PRO A 371 24.57 -9.92 -8.31
CA PRO A 371 24.83 -8.58 -7.79
C PRO A 371 25.05 -8.58 -6.27
N GLU A 372 25.92 -7.68 -5.81
CA GLU A 372 26.40 -7.62 -4.42
C GLU A 372 26.10 -6.26 -3.78
N ASN A 373 25.73 -6.26 -2.50
CA ASN A 373 25.63 -5.03 -1.74
C ASN A 373 27.04 -4.62 -1.31
N ILE A 374 27.54 -3.52 -1.88
CA ILE A 374 28.86 -2.97 -1.56
C ILE A 374 28.66 -1.62 -0.87
N ILE A 375 29.31 -1.44 0.28
CA ILE A 375 29.34 -0.15 0.96
C ILE A 375 30.41 0.70 0.28
N GLY A 376 29.97 1.67 -0.51
CA GLY A 376 30.86 2.65 -1.11
C GLY A 376 31.28 3.74 -0.11
N SER A 377 32.02 4.74 -0.60
CA SER A 377 32.47 5.92 0.16
C SER A 377 31.33 6.71 0.82
N GLN A 378 30.10 6.60 0.31
CA GLN A 378 28.91 7.29 0.83
C GLN A 378 28.23 6.61 2.03
N LYS A 379 28.86 5.61 2.67
CA LYS A 379 28.36 4.85 3.85
C LYS A 379 27.01 4.14 3.69
N LEU A 380 26.33 4.26 2.56
CA LEU A 380 25.11 3.51 2.24
C LEU A 380 25.46 2.32 1.32
N PRO A 381 24.96 1.12 1.61
CA PRO A 381 25.14 -0.04 0.75
C PRO A 381 24.41 0.19 -0.59
N LYS A 382 25.13 0.01 -1.70
CA LYS A 382 24.55 0.00 -3.05
C LYS A 382 24.62 -1.40 -3.62
N LEU A 383 23.54 -1.83 -4.28
CA LEU A 383 23.52 -3.07 -5.03
C LEU A 383 24.27 -2.85 -6.35
N LEU A 384 25.45 -3.43 -6.49
CA LEU A 384 26.30 -3.30 -7.66
C LEU A 384 26.35 -4.61 -8.44
N THR A 385 26.27 -4.50 -9.76
CA THR A 385 26.58 -5.59 -10.68
C THR A 385 28.07 -5.51 -11.03
N THR A 386 28.86 -6.49 -10.57
CA THR A 386 30.31 -6.49 -10.74
C THR A 386 30.77 -7.80 -11.37
N LEU A 387 31.84 -7.73 -12.15
CA LEU A 387 32.49 -8.89 -12.78
C LEU A 387 33.53 -9.56 -11.85
N TYR A 388 33.49 -9.23 -10.55
CA TYR A 388 34.37 -9.84 -9.55
C TYR A 388 33.87 -11.21 -9.13
N ASP A 389 34.81 -12.02 -8.67
CA ASP A 389 34.56 -13.25 -7.90
C ASP A 389 33.58 -13.01 -6.75
N LYS A 390 32.68 -13.96 -6.53
CA LYS A 390 31.61 -13.90 -5.53
C LYS A 390 31.94 -14.81 -4.37
N LYS A 391 32.49 -14.25 -3.30
CA LYS A 391 32.90 -15.01 -2.10
C LYS A 391 31.79 -15.01 -1.05
N ASN A 392 31.50 -16.17 -0.47
CA ASN A 392 30.41 -16.35 0.50
C ASN A 392 29.07 -15.79 -0.02
N TYR A 393 28.83 -15.94 -1.32
CA TYR A 393 27.64 -15.37 -1.96
C TYR A 393 26.44 -16.28 -1.71
N ILE A 394 25.37 -15.71 -1.18
CA ILE A 394 24.16 -16.45 -0.82
C ILE A 394 23.09 -16.24 -1.87
N LEU A 395 22.60 -17.33 -2.47
CA LEU A 395 21.59 -17.27 -3.53
C LEU A 395 20.71 -18.51 -3.59
N HIS A 396 19.51 -18.31 -4.13
CA HIS A 396 18.56 -19.37 -4.43
C HIS A 396 19.10 -20.28 -5.53
N TYR A 397 18.81 -21.59 -5.46
CA TYR A 397 19.33 -22.57 -6.41
C TYR A 397 19.07 -22.24 -7.88
N LEU A 398 17.91 -21.66 -8.21
CA LEU A 398 17.61 -21.24 -9.60
C LEU A 398 18.55 -20.14 -10.11
N ASN A 399 18.93 -19.20 -9.23
CA ASN A 399 19.87 -18.14 -9.58
C ASN A 399 21.29 -18.71 -9.72
N LEU A 400 21.64 -19.69 -8.88
CA LEU A 400 22.90 -20.42 -9.01
C LEU A 400 22.96 -21.20 -10.34
N GLN A 401 21.93 -21.95 -10.68
CA GLN A 401 21.83 -22.63 -11.97
C GLN A 401 21.95 -21.66 -13.15
N GLN A 402 21.36 -20.47 -13.05
CA GLN A 402 21.46 -19.44 -14.08
C GLN A 402 22.92 -18.95 -14.22
N ALA A 403 23.60 -18.66 -13.11
CA ALA A 403 25.01 -18.26 -13.12
C ALA A 403 25.94 -19.33 -13.69
N LEU A 404 25.74 -20.60 -13.31
CA LEU A 404 26.53 -21.74 -13.81
C LEU A 404 26.31 -21.95 -15.31
N LYS A 405 25.06 -21.89 -15.79
CA LYS A 405 24.73 -21.97 -17.22
C LYS A 405 25.30 -20.79 -18.02
N ALA A 406 25.49 -19.64 -17.38
CA ALA A 406 26.15 -18.49 -17.99
C ALA A 406 27.68 -18.61 -18.02
N GLY A 407 28.26 -19.63 -17.37
CA GLY A 407 29.70 -19.94 -17.41
C GLY A 407 30.48 -19.57 -16.16
N LEU A 408 29.85 -19.04 -15.09
CA LEU A 408 30.53 -18.85 -13.81
C LEU A 408 30.94 -20.22 -13.24
N LYS A 409 32.10 -20.31 -12.60
CA LYS A 409 32.61 -21.58 -12.06
C LYS A 409 32.36 -21.66 -10.56
N LEU A 410 31.80 -22.78 -10.12
CA LEU A 410 31.60 -23.07 -8.70
C LEU A 410 32.89 -23.62 -8.11
N GLU A 411 33.55 -22.81 -7.28
CA GLU A 411 34.80 -23.19 -6.61
C GLU A 411 34.53 -23.95 -5.30
N LYS A 412 33.49 -23.52 -4.55
CA LYS A 412 33.15 -24.13 -3.27
C LYS A 412 31.68 -23.91 -2.88
N VAL A 413 31.08 -24.91 -2.24
CA VAL A 413 29.84 -24.77 -1.47
C VAL A 413 30.21 -24.70 0.01
N HIS A 414 29.82 -23.62 0.70
CA HIS A 414 30.11 -23.40 2.11
C HIS A 414 29.00 -23.91 3.02
N ARG A 415 27.75 -23.57 2.70
CA ARG A 415 26.56 -23.94 3.48
C ARG A 415 25.36 -24.13 2.57
N VAL A 416 24.46 -25.02 2.96
CA VAL A 416 23.25 -25.35 2.19
C VAL A 416 22.06 -25.46 3.13
N ILE A 417 21.00 -24.72 2.84
CA ILE A 417 19.69 -24.88 3.48
C ILE A 417 18.75 -25.55 2.49
N GLN A 418 18.15 -26.67 2.86
CA GLN A 418 17.01 -27.27 2.18
C GLN A 418 15.71 -26.73 2.76
N PHE A 419 14.67 -26.59 1.93
CA PHE A 419 13.33 -26.23 2.37
C PHE A 419 12.25 -26.88 1.50
N ASP A 420 11.06 -27.07 2.06
CA ASP A 420 9.85 -27.38 1.31
C ASP A 420 9.36 -26.14 0.55
N GLN A 421 9.05 -26.34 -0.74
CA GLN A 421 8.56 -25.30 -1.63
C GLN A 421 7.37 -25.79 -2.46
N SER A 422 6.49 -24.85 -2.81
CA SER A 422 5.39 -25.04 -3.76
C SER A 422 4.96 -23.67 -4.28
N ASP A 423 4.12 -23.64 -5.31
CA ASP A 423 3.50 -22.42 -5.83
C ASP A 423 2.29 -21.97 -4.98
N TRP A 424 2.36 -22.16 -3.66
CA TRP A 424 1.24 -21.94 -2.73
C TRP A 424 0.64 -20.51 -2.79
N MET A 425 1.42 -19.51 -3.21
CA MET A 425 0.96 -18.14 -3.40
C MET A 425 0.24 -17.89 -4.73
N LYS A 426 0.43 -18.76 -5.72
CA LYS A 426 -0.07 -18.57 -7.09
C LYS A 426 -1.59 -18.37 -7.12
N VAL A 427 -2.34 -19.16 -6.34
CA VAL A 427 -3.81 -19.04 -6.27
C VAL A 427 -4.27 -17.65 -5.82
N TYR A 428 -3.56 -17.04 -4.87
CA TYR A 428 -3.86 -15.69 -4.39
C TYR A 428 -3.50 -14.63 -5.43
N ILE A 429 -2.34 -14.76 -6.07
CA ILE A 429 -1.90 -13.83 -7.13
C ILE A 429 -2.84 -13.89 -8.34
N ASP A 430 -3.21 -15.08 -8.80
CA ASP A 430 -4.11 -15.27 -9.93
C ASP A 430 -5.49 -14.69 -9.63
N LYS A 431 -6.02 -14.94 -8.42
CA LYS A 431 -7.28 -14.34 -7.95
C LYS A 431 -7.24 -12.81 -8.06
N ASN A 432 -6.20 -12.18 -7.52
CA ASN A 432 -6.08 -10.72 -7.54
C ASN A 432 -5.82 -10.15 -8.93
N THR A 433 -5.09 -10.89 -9.76
CA THR A 433 -4.84 -10.48 -11.15
C THR A 433 -6.14 -10.51 -11.96
N ASN A 434 -7.00 -11.50 -11.74
CA ASN A 434 -8.31 -11.55 -12.40
C ASN A 434 -9.28 -10.47 -11.90
N LEU A 435 -9.22 -10.10 -10.62
CA LEU A 435 -10.04 -9.00 -10.07
C LEU A 435 -9.62 -7.61 -10.56
N ARG A 436 -8.40 -7.47 -11.11
CA ARG A 436 -7.89 -6.23 -11.70
C ARG A 436 -8.26 -6.04 -13.17
N LYS A 437 -8.64 -7.12 -13.86
CA LYS A 437 -9.15 -7.07 -15.23
C LYS A 437 -10.57 -6.51 -15.21
#